data_AF-A0A124JT81-F1
#
_entry.id   AF-A0A124JT81-F1
#
_cell.length_a   1.000
_cell.length_b   1.000
_cell.length_c   1.000
_cell.angle_alpha   90.00
_cell.angle_beta   90.00
_cell.angle_gamma   90.00
#
_symmetry.space_group_name_H-M   'P 1'
#
loop_
_entity.id
_entity.type
_entity.pdbx_description
1 polymer ?
#
loop_
_entity_poly.entity_id
_entity_poly.type
_entity_poly.pdbx_seq_one_letter_code
_entity_poly.pdbx_strand_id
1 'polypeptide(L)'
;MSAAIEGIGALRLSDVNAMPREVTALPVNAMDQGTASFSKIMMSGLDKVDHQIAAADSLVQRFALGEPIPVHQVTIALEQARISLELAMQVRSRLLEGYREIMNMQL
;
A
#
# COMPACT_ATOMS: atom_id res chain seq x y z
N MET A 1 80.45 23.92 -18.20
CA MET A 1 79.22 24.72 -18.39
C MET A 1 78.05 23.77 -18.24
N SER A 2 77.44 23.77 -17.05
CA SER A 2 76.27 22.97 -16.68
C SER A 2 75.22 23.89 -16.06
N ALA A 3 73.95 23.49 -16.24
CA ALA A 3 72.74 23.92 -15.53
C ALA A 3 72.00 25.18 -16.04
N ALA A 4 70.87 24.93 -16.71
CA ALA A 4 69.59 25.66 -16.62
C ALA A 4 68.51 24.57 -16.78
N ILE A 5 67.81 24.14 -15.71
CA ILE A 5 66.58 24.73 -15.18
C ILE A 5 65.52 24.88 -16.29
N GLU A 6 64.79 23.80 -16.57
CA GLU A 6 63.42 23.87 -17.10
C GLU A 6 62.48 23.39 -16.00
N GLY A 7 61.79 24.37 -15.41
CA GLY A 7 60.77 24.15 -14.39
C GLY A 7 59.52 23.54 -15.00
N ILE A 8 59.15 22.39 -14.45
CA ILE A 8 57.83 22.11 -13.85
C ILE A 8 56.77 23.16 -14.20
N GLY A 9 56.01 22.93 -15.28
CA GLY A 9 54.92 23.80 -15.67
C GLY A 9 54.06 23.16 -16.76
N ALA A 10 52.83 22.81 -16.39
CA ALA A 10 51.76 22.30 -17.24
C ALA A 10 51.77 20.80 -17.60
N LEU A 11 51.70 19.93 -16.58
CA LEU A 11 50.78 18.81 -16.72
C LEU A 11 49.37 19.40 -16.85
N ARG A 12 48.77 19.21 -18.02
CA ARG A 12 47.44 19.71 -18.34
C ARG A 12 46.42 18.99 -17.46
N LEU A 13 45.72 19.78 -16.65
CA LEU A 13 44.57 19.40 -15.85
C LEU A 13 43.34 19.20 -16.76
N SER A 14 43.42 18.31 -17.76
CA SER A 14 42.37 18.12 -18.77
C SER A 14 41.82 16.69 -18.83
N ASP A 15 42.44 15.74 -18.13
CA ASP A 15 42.03 14.32 -18.12
C ASP A 15 41.17 13.93 -16.90
N VAL A 16 40.52 14.89 -16.24
CA VAL A 16 39.49 14.63 -15.20
C VAL A 16 38.08 14.84 -15.77
N ASN A 17 37.89 14.53 -17.05
CA ASN A 17 36.55 14.31 -17.60
C ASN A 17 36.34 12.81 -17.84
N ALA A 18 36.62 12.03 -16.80
CA ALA A 18 36.23 10.63 -16.74
C ALA A 18 34.75 10.54 -16.37
N MET A 19 34.02 9.82 -17.22
CA MET A 19 32.66 9.30 -17.05
C MET A 19 31.50 10.27 -17.34
N PRO A 20 30.78 10.09 -18.47
CA PRO A 20 29.36 10.41 -18.45
C PRO A 20 28.71 9.47 -17.43
N ARG A 21 28.40 9.99 -16.24
CA ARG A 21 27.46 9.32 -15.34
C ARG A 21 26.11 9.35 -16.07
N GLU A 22 25.78 8.29 -16.77
CA GLU A 22 24.40 7.91 -17.03
C GLU A 22 23.74 7.68 -15.66
N VAL A 23 23.35 8.79 -15.02
CA VAL A 23 22.28 8.75 -14.04
C VAL A 23 21.04 8.54 -14.89
N THR A 24 20.77 7.29 -15.23
CA THR A 24 19.44 6.86 -15.65
C THR A 24 18.53 7.29 -14.52
N ALA A 25 17.86 8.43 -14.69
CA ALA A 25 16.81 8.85 -13.81
C ALA A 25 15.77 7.73 -13.87
N LEU A 26 15.74 6.90 -12.84
CA LEU A 26 14.66 5.95 -12.64
C LEU A 26 13.37 6.75 -12.76
N PRO A 27 12.41 6.35 -13.61
CA PRO A 27 11.16 7.06 -13.72
C PRO A 27 10.52 7.08 -12.33
N VAL A 28 10.30 8.27 -11.81
CA VAL A 28 9.63 8.53 -10.52
C VAL A 28 8.13 8.26 -10.66
N ASN A 29 7.77 7.03 -11.07
CA ASN A 29 6.40 6.55 -11.19
C ASN A 29 6.02 5.58 -10.06
N ALA A 30 6.85 5.48 -9.03
CA ALA A 30 6.60 4.61 -7.87
C ALA A 30 5.43 5.10 -6.98
N MET A 31 4.99 6.35 -7.12
CA MET A 31 3.86 6.90 -6.35
C MET A 31 2.49 6.43 -6.86
N ASP A 32 2.37 6.08 -8.14
CA ASP A 32 1.08 5.65 -8.74
C ASP A 32 0.71 4.21 -8.35
N GLN A 33 1.71 3.33 -8.24
CA GLN A 33 1.52 1.91 -7.90
C GLN A 33 1.08 1.69 -6.43
N GLY A 34 1.37 2.64 -5.54
CA GLY A 34 1.00 2.57 -4.12
C GLY A 34 -0.49 2.84 -3.87
N THR A 35 -1.06 3.83 -4.55
CA THR A 35 -2.48 4.20 -4.39
C THR A 35 -3.40 3.15 -5.02
N ALA A 36 -3.04 2.65 -6.21
CA ALA A 36 -3.77 1.57 -6.87
C ALA A 36 -3.75 0.27 -6.04
N SER A 37 -2.64 -0.03 -5.37
CA SER A 37 -2.52 -1.23 -4.53
C SER A 37 -3.31 -1.12 -3.23
N PHE A 38 -3.31 0.04 -2.55
CA PHE A 38 -4.13 0.23 -1.36
C PHE A 38 -5.64 0.19 -1.68
N SER A 39 -6.08 0.88 -2.73
CA SER A 39 -7.48 0.85 -3.16
C SER A 39 -7.92 -0.58 -3.47
N LYS A 40 -7.09 -1.36 -4.17
CA LYS A 40 -7.35 -2.78 -4.45
C LYS A 40 -7.48 -3.61 -3.18
N ILE A 41 -6.58 -3.46 -2.21
CA ILE A 41 -6.64 -4.16 -0.93
C ILE A 41 -7.92 -3.80 -0.18
N MET A 42 -8.30 -2.51 -0.18
CA MET A 42 -9.53 -2.04 0.46
C MET A 42 -10.79 -2.63 -0.20
N MET A 43 -10.86 -2.60 -1.53
CA MET A 43 -11.97 -3.19 -2.27
C MET A 43 -12.08 -4.70 -2.02
N SER A 44 -10.96 -5.43 -2.10
CA SER A 44 -10.94 -6.86 -1.77
C SER A 44 -11.30 -7.13 -0.30
N GLY A 45 -10.98 -6.22 0.61
CA GLY A 45 -11.39 -6.30 2.02
C GLY A 45 -12.89 -6.12 2.19
N LEU A 46 -13.50 -5.17 1.48
CA LEU A 46 -14.95 -4.96 1.46
C LEU A 46 -15.68 -6.17 0.87
N ASP A 47 -15.21 -6.70 -0.26
CA ASP A 47 -15.78 -7.92 -0.85
C ASP A 47 -15.71 -9.10 0.14
N LYS A 48 -14.62 -9.21 0.89
CA LYS A 48 -14.46 -10.25 1.91
C LYS A 48 -15.47 -10.10 3.05
N VAL A 49 -15.74 -8.88 3.51
CA VAL A 49 -16.75 -8.61 4.54
C VAL A 49 -18.14 -8.96 4.03
N ASP A 50 -18.47 -8.56 2.80
CA ASP A 50 -19.75 -8.89 2.16
C ASP A 50 -19.95 -10.41 2.07
N HIS A 51 -18.92 -11.14 1.62
CA HIS A 51 -18.93 -12.60 1.61
C HIS A 51 -19.12 -13.22 2.99
N GLN A 52 -18.50 -12.67 4.03
CA GLN A 52 -18.65 -13.18 5.40
C GLN A 52 -20.07 -12.95 5.93
N ILE A 53 -20.68 -11.80 5.65
CA ILE A 53 -22.07 -11.50 6.00
C ILE A 53 -23.00 -12.46 5.27
N ALA A 54 -22.87 -12.61 3.95
CA ALA A 54 -23.70 -13.50 3.16
C ALA A 54 -23.57 -14.97 3.59
N ALA A 55 -22.36 -15.41 3.94
CA ALA A 55 -22.12 -16.77 4.45
C ALA A 55 -22.81 -16.99 5.81
N ALA A 56 -22.71 -16.01 6.72
CA ALA A 56 -23.38 -16.08 8.01
C ALA A 56 -24.91 -16.12 7.86
N ASP A 57 -25.48 -15.25 7.01
CA ASP A 57 -26.91 -15.21 6.73
C ASP A 57 -27.41 -16.54 6.14
N SER A 58 -26.65 -17.12 5.20
CA SER A 58 -26.99 -18.42 4.63
C SER A 58 -27.01 -19.52 5.70
N LEU A 59 -26.02 -19.55 6.59
CA LEU A 59 -25.97 -20.53 7.67
C LEU A 59 -27.12 -20.36 8.67
N VAL A 60 -27.45 -19.12 9.01
CA VAL A 60 -28.61 -18.81 9.87
C VAL A 60 -29.90 -19.29 9.22
N GLN A 61 -30.09 -19.00 7.93
CA GLN A 61 -31.29 -19.40 7.20
C GLN A 61 -31.42 -20.93 7.18
N ARG A 62 -30.36 -21.64 6.81
CA ARG A 62 -30.37 -23.11 6.75
C ARG A 62 -30.59 -23.75 8.12
N PHE A 63 -29.99 -23.19 9.17
CA PHE A 63 -30.24 -23.61 10.55
C PHE A 63 -31.70 -23.38 10.97
N ALA A 64 -32.28 -22.23 10.62
CA ALA A 64 -33.69 -21.92 10.91
C ALA A 64 -34.67 -22.82 10.13
N LEU A 65 -34.27 -23.33 8.96
CA LEU A 65 -35.01 -24.31 8.19
C LEU A 65 -34.92 -25.75 8.77
N GLY A 66 -34.18 -25.94 9.86
CA GLY A 66 -34.05 -27.23 10.53
C GLY A 66 -33.05 -28.17 9.88
N GLU A 67 -32.16 -27.67 9.02
CA GLU A 67 -31.03 -28.48 8.54
C GLU A 67 -30.12 -28.89 9.71
N PRO A 68 -29.48 -30.08 9.65
CA PRO A 68 -28.60 -30.59 10.70
C PRO A 68 -27.24 -29.88 10.71
N ILE A 69 -27.27 -28.54 10.82
CA ILE A 69 -26.10 -27.69 10.90
C ILE A 69 -25.76 -27.50 12.39
N PRO A 70 -24.51 -27.77 12.80
CA PRO A 70 -24.13 -27.53 14.19
C PRO A 70 -24.26 -26.05 14.55
N VAL A 71 -24.94 -25.75 15.66
CA VAL A 71 -25.18 -24.37 16.13
C VAL A 71 -23.88 -23.56 16.26
N HIS A 72 -22.79 -24.21 16.68
CA HIS A 72 -21.50 -23.54 16.87
C HIS A 72 -20.94 -22.97 15.54
N GLN A 73 -21.23 -23.61 14.40
CA GLN A 73 -20.78 -23.10 13.10
C GLN A 73 -21.52 -21.82 12.72
N VAL A 74 -22.83 -21.78 12.99
CA VAL A 74 -23.65 -20.57 12.77
C VAL A 74 -23.15 -19.43 13.64
N THR A 75 -22.91 -19.69 14.94
CA THR A 75 -22.42 -18.66 15.86
C THR A 75 -21.01 -18.19 15.51
N ILE A 76 -20.11 -19.08 15.08
CA ILE A 76 -18.76 -18.71 14.64
C ILE A 76 -18.84 -17.83 13.38
N ALA A 77 -19.66 -18.20 12.40
CA ALA A 77 -19.82 -17.44 11.18
C ALA A 77 -20.38 -16.03 11.46
N LEU A 78 -21.39 -15.93 12.33
CA LEU A 78 -21.95 -14.66 12.78
C LEU A 78 -20.89 -13.78 13.47
N GLU A 79 -20.07 -14.38 14.34
CA GLU A 79 -19.06 -13.59 15.06
C GLU A 79 -17.91 -13.15 14.15
N GLN A 80 -17.51 -13.99 13.19
CA GLN A 80 -16.57 -13.59 12.14
C GLN A 80 -17.12 -12.43 11.30
N ALA A 81 -18.38 -12.49 10.88
CA ALA A 81 -19.01 -11.41 10.13
C ALA A 81 -19.05 -10.11 10.94
N ARG A 82 -19.43 -10.20 12.23
CA ARG A 82 -19.48 -9.07 13.17
C ARG A 82 -18.11 -8.39 13.31
N ILE A 83 -17.07 -9.15 13.67
CA ILE A 83 -15.72 -8.61 13.86
C ILE A 83 -15.18 -8.00 12.56
N SER A 84 -15.45 -8.63 11.42
CA SER A 84 -14.97 -8.15 10.12
C SER A 84 -15.67 -6.84 9.70
N LEU A 85 -16.95 -6.70 9.99
CA LEU A 85 -17.70 -5.46 9.80
C LEU A 85 -17.20 -4.34 10.71
N GLU A 86 -16.92 -4.64 11.99
CA GLU A 86 -16.33 -3.67 12.93
C GLU A 86 -14.99 -3.14 12.40
N LEU A 87 -14.13 -4.03 11.91
CA LEU A 87 -12.87 -3.64 11.28
C LEU A 87 -13.10 -2.74 10.05
N ALA A 88 -14.04 -3.09 9.16
CA ALA A 88 -14.36 -2.29 7.99
C ALA A 88 -14.81 -0.87 8.35
N MET A 89 -15.63 -0.74 9.40
CA MET A 89 -16.08 0.55 9.93
C MET A 89 -14.92 1.39 10.48
N GLN A 90 -13.95 0.76 11.15
CA GLN A 90 -12.74 1.45 11.62
C GLN A 90 -11.89 1.96 10.46
N VAL A 91 -11.66 1.13 9.44
CA VAL A 91 -10.89 1.53 8.26
C VAL A 91 -11.60 2.65 7.50
N ARG A 92 -12.92 2.54 7.28
CA ARG A 92 -13.74 3.60 6.68
C ARG A 92 -13.59 4.92 7.42
N SER A 93 -13.68 4.89 8.75
CA SER A 93 -13.55 6.10 9.58
C SER A 93 -12.18 6.75 9.42
N ARG A 94 -11.10 5.94 9.39
CA ARG A 94 -9.72 6.42 9.24
C ARG A 94 -9.46 7.00 7.86
N LEU A 95 -10.06 6.45 6.82
CA LEU A 95 -9.99 7.01 5.47
C LEU A 95 -10.68 8.37 5.38
N LEU A 96 -11.86 8.52 6.00
CA LEU A 96 -12.58 9.80 6.06
C LEU A 96 -11.82 10.83 6.89
N GLU A 97 -11.16 10.42 7.98
CA GLU A 97 -10.28 11.27 8.78
C GLU A 97 -9.06 11.73 7.96
N GLY A 98 -8.33 10.81 7.33
CA GLY A 98 -7.15 11.16 6.52
C GLY A 98 -7.49 12.06 5.33
N TYR A 99 -8.63 11.84 4.67
CA TYR A 99 -9.11 12.72 3.61
C TYR A 99 -9.41 14.14 4.12
N ARG A 100 -10.06 14.26 5.29
CA ARG A 100 -10.35 15.56 5.93
C ARG A 100 -9.08 16.29 6.35
N GLU A 101 -8.10 15.57 6.91
CA GLU A 101 -6.83 16.15 7.33
C GLU A 101 -6.09 16.81 6.16
N ILE A 102 -6.00 16.12 5.01
CA ILE A 102 -5.37 16.67 3.79
C ILE A 102 -6.06 17.96 3.32
N MET A 103 -7.39 18.03 3.41
CA MET A 103 -8.13 19.24 3.03
C MET A 103 -7.93 20.39 4.03
N ASN A 104 -7.79 20.09 5.33
CA ASN A 104 -7.55 21.10 6.36
C ASN A 104 -6.13 21.67 6.33
N MET A 105 -5.15 20.98 5.72
CA MET A 105 -3.78 21.49 5.59
C MET A 105 -3.63 22.61 4.55
N GLN A 106 -4.60 22.81 3.65
CA GLN A 106 -4.52 23.78 2.54
C GLN A 106 -5.33 25.07 2.78
N LEU A 107 -5.98 25.23 3.95
CA LEU A 107 -6.69 26.46 4.33
C LEU A 107 -5.85 27.35 5.25
#